data_AF-A0A285PTA9-F1
#
_entry.id   AF-A0A285PTA9-F1
#
_cell.length_a   1.000
_cell.length_b   1.000
_cell.length_c   1.000
_cell.angle_alpha   90.00
_cell.angle_beta   90.00
_cell.angle_gamma   90.00
#
_symmetry.space_group_name_H-M   'P 1'
#
loop_
_entity.id
_entity.type
_entity.pdbx_description
1 polymer ?
#
loop_
_entity_poly.entity_id
_entity_poly.type
_entity_poly.pdbx_seq_one_letter_code
_entity_poly.pdbx_strand_id
1 'polypeptide(L)' 'MGSLLEEMHKMRLKEKIEELEKTGGNPHVEDHGLGGVYRCKVCGYIFDENREGRPFTTLSHCPICHVGQQQFEKIE' A
#
# COMPACT_ATOMS: atom_id res chain seq x y z
N MET A 1 -10.12 -41.44 -5.77
CA MET A 1 -10.06 -41.47 -4.30
C MET A 1 -8.71 -40.91 -3.92
N GLY A 2 -8.65 -39.66 -3.44
CA GLY A 2 -7.37 -39.03 -3.09
C GLY A 2 -6.75 -39.72 -1.88
N SER A 3 -5.43 -39.92 -1.90
CA SER A 3 -4.69 -40.53 -0.79
C SER A 3 -4.80 -39.65 0.46
N LEU A 4 -4.83 -40.26 1.65
CA LEU A 4 -4.81 -39.54 2.93
C LEU A 4 -3.65 -38.53 3.00
N LEU A 5 -2.53 -38.84 2.32
CA LEU A 5 -1.38 -37.95 2.19
C LEU A 5 -1.68 -36.67 1.39
N GLU A 6 -2.50 -36.76 0.35
CA GLU A 6 -2.95 -35.59 -0.43
C GLU A 6 -3.89 -34.71 0.39
N GLU A 7 -4.75 -35.31 1.21
CA GLU A 7 -5.67 -34.57 2.10
C GLU A 7 -4.90 -33.85 3.22
N MET A 8 -3.86 -34.48 3.78
CA MET A 8 -2.98 -33.85 4.77
C MET A 8 -2.18 -32.67 4.20
N HIS A 9 -1.71 -32.74 2.96
CA HIS A 9 -1.03 -31.61 2.31
C HIS A 9 -1.97 -30.44 2.03
N LYS A 10 -3.22 -30.73 1.63
CA LYS A 10 -4.26 -29.70 1.48
C LYS A 10 -4.60 -29.02 2.80
N MET A 11 -4.62 -29.76 3.91
CA MET A 11 -4.90 -29.20 5.23
C MET A 11 -3.82 -28.20 5.68
N ARG A 12 -2.53 -28.55 5.51
CA ARG A 12 -1.41 -27.63 5.82
C ARG A 12 -1.40 -26.39 4.94
N LEU A 13 -1.77 -26.54 3.66
CA LEU A 13 -1.83 -25.40 2.74
C LEU A 13 -2.98 -24.46 3.10
N LYS A 14 -4.15 -25.01 3.48
CA LYS A 14 -5.30 -24.23 3.96
C LYS A 14 -4.99 -23.45 5.24
N GLU A 15 -4.34 -24.08 6.22
CA GLU A 15 -3.92 -23.42 7.46
C GLU A 15 -2.95 -22.26 7.17
N LYS A 16 -2.00 -22.47 6.27
CA LYS A 16 -1.03 -21.44 5.89
C LYS A 16 -1.62 -20.29 5.07
N ILE A 17 -2.61 -20.58 4.23
CA ILE A 17 -3.38 -19.54 3.52
C ILE A 17 -4.20 -18.73 4.53
N GLU A 18 -4.87 -19.37 5.49
CA GLU A 18 -5.63 -18.68 6.54
C GLU A 18 -4.73 -17.82 7.44
N GLU A 19 -3.51 -18.28 7.77
CA GLU A 19 -2.51 -17.47 8.49
C GLU A 19 -2.01 -16.27 7.66
N LEU A 20 -1.81 -16.44 6.35
CA LEU A 20 -1.40 -15.37 5.44
C LEU A 20 -2.52 -14.36 5.21
N GLU A 21 -3.79 -14.78 5.20
CA GLU A 21 -4.94 -13.87 5.10
C GLU A 21 -5.19 -13.13 6.42
N LYS A 22 -4.96 -13.78 7.57
CA LYS A 22 -5.00 -13.14 8.90
C LYS A 22 -3.88 -12.13 9.12
N THR A 23 -2.74 -12.31 8.45
CA THR A 23 -1.60 -11.38 8.47
C THR A 23 -1.55 -10.45 7.25
N GLY A 24 -2.49 -10.64 6.31
CA GLY A 24 -2.51 -10.05 4.97
C GLY A 24 -3.38 -8.79 4.83
N GLY A 25 -3.54 -8.02 5.90
CA GLY A 25 -3.87 -6.61 5.76
C GLY A 25 -2.56 -5.83 5.66
N ASN A 26 -2.41 -4.91 4.70
CA ASN A 26 -1.34 -3.93 4.77
C ASN A 26 -1.60 -3.11 6.06
N PRO A 27 -0.79 -3.26 7.13
CA PRO A 27 -1.10 -2.65 8.43
C PRO A 27 -0.97 -1.12 8.40
N HIS A 28 -0.51 -0.54 7.29
CA HIS A 28 -0.32 0.91 7.14
C HIS A 28 -1.57 1.61 6.61
N VAL A 29 -2.73 1.36 7.22
CA VAL A 29 -3.88 2.29 7.14
C VAL A 29 -4.38 2.58 8.54
N GLU A 30 -3.46 2.75 9.49
CA GLU A 30 -3.77 3.40 10.76
C GLU A 30 -4.09 4.85 10.45
N ASP A 31 -5.40 5.16 10.44
CA ASP A 31 -6.14 6.36 10.89
C ASP A 31 -5.38 7.70 11.05
N HIS A 32 -4.37 7.95 10.23
CA HIS A 32 -3.82 9.27 10.06
C HIS A 32 -4.78 9.97 9.11
N GLY A 33 -5.63 10.85 9.64
CA GLY A 33 -6.56 11.72 8.90
C GLY A 33 -5.85 12.63 7.88
N LEU A 34 -5.22 12.03 6.89
CA LEU A 34 -4.33 12.56 5.86
C LEU A 34 -5.08 12.54 4.54
N GLY A 35 -6.25 13.15 4.49
CA GLY A 35 -6.99 13.34 3.23
C GLY A 35 -6.30 14.35 2.30
N GLY A 36 -4.97 14.46 2.34
CA GLY A 36 -4.20 15.40 1.56
C GLY A 36 -3.91 14.87 0.17
N VAL A 37 -4.37 15.61 -0.84
CA VAL A 37 -4.01 15.36 -2.23
C VAL A 37 -2.96 16.39 -2.63
N TYR A 38 -1.81 15.91 -3.13
CA TYR A 38 -0.69 16.74 -3.52
C TYR A 38 -0.43 16.62 -5.03
N ARG A 39 -0.26 17.76 -5.70
CA ARG A 39 0.09 17.82 -7.12
C ARG A 39 1.52 18.30 -7.32
N CYS A 40 2.30 17.60 -8.13
CA CYS A 40 3.60 18.08 -8.56
C CYS A 40 3.43 19.24 -9.55
N LYS A 41 3.98 20.42 -9.25
CA LYS A 41 3.94 21.61 -10.13
C LYS A 41 4.72 21.45 -11.43
N VAL A 42 5.63 20.48 -11.49
CA VAL A 42 6.53 20.28 -12.65
C VAL A 42 5.95 19.33 -13.67
N CYS A 43 5.44 18.16 -13.24
CA CYS A 43 4.94 17.13 -14.15
C CYS A 43 3.44 16.87 -14.02
N GLY A 44 2.77 17.42 -13.01
CA GLY A 44 1.34 17.18 -12.75
C GLY A 44 1.01 15.87 -12.03
N TYR A 45 1.99 15.10 -11.56
CA TYR A 45 1.74 13.88 -10.76
C TYR A 45 0.88 14.18 -9.53
N ILE A 46 -0.13 13.36 -9.28
CA ILE A 46 -1.03 13.46 -8.13
C ILE A 46 -0.67 12.36 -7.13
N PHE A 47 -0.24 12.78 -5.95
CA PHE A 47 -0.01 11.93 -4.78
C PHE A 47 -1.22 12.04 -3.86
N ASP A 48 -1.86 10.91 -3.58
CA ASP A 48 -3.03 10.83 -2.73
C ASP A 48 -2.67 9.92 -1.55
N GLU A 49 -2.60 10.53 -0.36
CA GLU A 49 -2.19 9.86 0.88
C GLU A 49 -3.12 8.69 1.24
N ASN A 50 -4.42 8.81 0.93
CA ASN A 50 -5.42 7.78 1.19
C ASN A 50 -5.30 6.62 0.19
N ARG A 51 -4.96 6.90 -1.07
CA ARG A 51 -4.74 5.88 -2.10
C ARG A 51 -3.41 5.16 -1.95
N GLU A 52 -2.35 5.87 -1.55
CA GLU A 52 -1.04 5.27 -1.34
C GLU A 52 -0.89 4.62 0.04
N GLY A 53 -1.77 4.95 1.01
CA GLY A 53 -1.67 4.44 2.37
C GLY A 53 -0.37 4.85 3.04
N ARG A 54 0.15 6.03 2.69
CA ARG A 54 1.36 6.62 3.31
C ARG A 54 1.28 8.14 3.29
N PRO A 55 1.79 8.82 4.33
CA PRO A 55 1.80 10.27 4.37
C PRO A 55 2.72 10.85 3.31
N PHE A 56 2.38 12.04 2.83
CA PHE A 56 3.17 12.81 1.89
C PHE A 56 4.57 13.09 2.43
N THR A 57 4.74 13.18 3.76
CA THR A 57 6.04 13.33 4.44
C THR A 57 7.04 12.22 4.11
N THR A 58 6.57 11.02 3.76
CA THR A 58 7.44 9.90 3.34
C THR A 58 7.92 10.01 1.89
N LEU A 59 7.29 10.87 1.08
CA LEU A 59 7.67 11.10 -0.30
C LEU A 59 8.85 12.07 -0.38
N SER A 60 10.06 11.55 -0.65
CA SER A 60 11.26 12.37 -0.81
C SER A 60 11.30 13.12 -2.14
N HIS A 61 10.92 12.45 -3.23
CA HIS A 61 10.98 12.95 -4.59
C HIS A 61 9.77 12.50 -5.42
N CYS A 62 9.42 13.28 -6.44
CA CYS A 62 8.40 12.90 -7.41
C CYS A 62 8.83 11.63 -8.16
N PRO A 63 7.98 10.58 -8.26
CA PRO A 63 8.33 9.37 -8.98
C PRO A 63 8.40 9.55 -10.50
N ILE A 64 7.83 10.64 -11.03
CA ILE A 64 7.76 10.90 -12.48
C ILE A 64 8.91 11.78 -12.95
N CYS A 65 9.17 12.91 -12.28
CA CYS A 65 10.18 13.88 -12.69
C CYS A 65 11.34 14.05 -11.69
N HIS A 66 11.37 13.27 -10.61
CA HIS A 66 12.44 13.23 -9.61
C HIS A 66 12.76 14.56 -8.91
N VAL A 67 11.88 15.55 -9.02
CA VAL A 67 11.99 16.80 -8.26
C VAL A 67 11.68 16.55 -6.78
N GLY A 68 12.29 17.34 -5.90
CA GLY A 68 12.05 17.22 -4.46
C GLY A 68 10.61 17.52 -4.04
N GLN A 69 10.25 17.06 -2.85
CA GLN A 69 8.93 17.23 -2.22
C GLN A 69 8.42 18.69 -2.22
N GLN A 70 9.32 19.67 -2.08
CA GLN A 70 9.03 21.11 -2.13
C GLN A 70 8.36 21.62 -3.42
N GLN A 71 8.38 20.80 -4.48
CA GLN A 71 7.75 21.13 -5.76
C GLN A 71 6.30 20.66 -5.87
N PHE A 72 5.76 20.04 -4.82
CA PHE A 72 4.35 19.70 -4.73
C PHE A 72 3.55 20.83 -4.07
N GLU A 73 2.29 20.94 -4.45
CA GLU A 73 1.28 21.78 -3.82
C GLU A 73 0.12 20.91 -3.32
N LYS A 74 -0.41 21.23 -2.14
CA LYS A 74 -1.64 20.59 -1.63
C LYS A 74 -2.83 21.17 -2.39
N ILE A 75 -3.61 20.34 -3.05
CA ILE A 75 -4.78 20.74 -3.83
C ILE A 75 -6.11 20.43 -3.13
N GLU A 76 -6.12 19.47 -2.20
CA GLU A 76 -7.28 19.16 -1.34
C GLU A 76 -6.82 18.66 0.04
#